data_AF-A0A519UE43-F1
#
_entry.id   AF-A0A519UE43-F1
#
_cell.length_a   1.000
_cell.length_b   1.000
_cell.length_c   1.000
_cell.angle_alpha   90.00
_cell.angle_beta   90.00
_cell.angle_gamma   90.00
#
_symmetry.space_group_name_H-M   'P 1'
#
loop_
_entity.id
_entity.type
_entity.pdbx_description
1 polymer ?
#
loop_
_entity_poly.entity_id
_entity_poly.type
_entity_poly.pdbx_seq_one_letter_code
_entity_poly.pdbx_strand_id
1 'polypeptide(L)'
;MNCESVELCAGKSAELSLPPAGITLKNNVFYSPKLRNPFHVYDDISGLAFSNNALQISGPGPDITGLDAALLTPQISADGLLVPTLKGAPQTTRHLPLTAAEAGPRWFRPEAQQATPRTGRVVPASTPEALHRVCQVAQPGDVIELTAKTYALAQPLVVAVPLTVRAKKGLTSRPVLTGAAGQPCFTIEDGGSLQLAGLALDGAAVGEAGLIQPSARPMLNHYQLGADNCAFYNVKSADGKVFKATTSTFADTVQFTNCLFYDLGGSALSLATETADKGTYNAERVVLRNCLFRNVQGAALDLYRGGKDESTFGPFLTVDHCTFDNVGNGSSAALKLTGVQWSD
;
A
#
# COMPACT_ATOMS: atom_id res chain seq x y z
N MET A 1 12.18 1.54 -22.98
CA MET A 1 10.96 1.09 -23.68
C MET A 1 9.78 1.32 -22.77
N ASN A 2 8.75 2.05 -23.22
CA ASN A 2 7.59 2.44 -22.40
C ASN A 2 8.01 2.97 -21.02
N CYS A 3 9.12 3.72 -20.98
CA CYS A 3 9.58 4.34 -19.75
C CYS A 3 8.63 5.50 -19.44
N GLU A 4 8.03 5.49 -18.25
CA GLU A 4 7.11 6.54 -17.81
C GLU A 4 7.82 7.88 -17.65
N SER A 5 9.05 7.85 -17.14
CA SER A 5 9.88 9.03 -16.92
C SER A 5 11.33 8.79 -17.38
N VAL A 6 11.92 9.85 -17.93
CA VAL A 6 13.34 10.04 -18.22
C VAL A 6 13.72 11.38 -17.62
N GLU A 7 14.47 11.35 -16.54
CA GLU A 7 14.77 12.53 -15.72
C GLU A 7 16.19 13.02 -15.96
N LEU A 8 16.33 14.30 -16.29
CA LEU A 8 17.60 15.00 -16.46
C LEU A 8 17.76 16.00 -15.33
N CYS A 9 18.89 15.90 -14.62
CA CYS A 9 19.21 16.70 -13.43
C CYS A 9 18.26 16.44 -12.24
N ALA A 10 17.76 15.20 -12.11
CA ALA A 10 16.91 14.79 -10.98
C ALA A 10 17.57 15.10 -9.63
N GLY A 11 16.77 15.51 -8.65
CA GLY A 11 17.24 15.83 -7.30
C GLY A 11 17.87 17.22 -7.15
N LYS A 12 17.84 18.09 -8.17
CA LYS A 12 18.33 19.47 -8.09
C LYS A 12 17.82 20.17 -6.82
N SER A 13 18.75 20.61 -5.99
CA SER A 13 18.46 21.33 -4.74
C SER A 13 19.57 22.34 -4.43
N ALA A 14 19.43 23.08 -3.32
CA ALA A 14 20.50 23.94 -2.82
C ALA A 14 21.76 23.15 -2.44
N GLU A 15 21.60 21.89 -2.05
CA GLU A 15 22.69 20.96 -1.74
C GLU A 15 23.25 20.30 -3.01
N LEU A 16 22.37 19.73 -3.84
CA LEU A 16 22.72 19.11 -5.13
C LEU A 16 22.67 20.16 -6.25
N SER A 17 23.62 21.08 -6.21
CA SER A 17 23.56 22.34 -6.95
C SER A 17 24.29 22.36 -8.29
N LEU A 18 25.13 21.37 -8.61
CA LEU A 18 25.91 21.34 -9.84
C LEU A 18 25.23 20.49 -10.93
N PRO A 19 24.98 21.04 -12.12
CA PRO A 19 24.45 20.26 -13.24
C PRO A 19 25.50 19.29 -13.79
N PRO A 20 25.08 18.27 -14.56
CA PRO A 20 26.00 17.37 -15.24
C PRO A 20 26.94 18.11 -16.21
N ALA A 21 28.18 17.63 -16.35
CA ALA A 21 29.16 18.22 -17.25
C ALA A 21 29.95 17.15 -18.01
N GLY A 22 30.13 17.34 -19.33
CA GLY A 22 30.96 16.49 -20.18
C GLY A 22 30.37 15.10 -20.47
N ILE A 23 29.04 14.97 -20.47
CA ILE A 23 28.35 13.70 -20.70
C ILE A 23 27.81 13.65 -22.12
N THR A 24 27.84 12.47 -22.74
CA THR A 24 27.26 12.25 -24.07
C THR A 24 26.23 11.12 -24.04
N LEU A 25 25.01 11.42 -24.51
CA LEU A 25 23.95 10.44 -24.74
C LEU A 25 23.80 10.23 -26.25
N LYS A 26 24.23 9.07 -26.75
CA LYS A 26 24.23 8.79 -28.19
C LYS A 26 23.62 7.45 -28.56
N ASN A 27 23.01 7.39 -29.73
CA ASN A 27 22.48 6.17 -30.34
C ASN A 27 21.42 5.43 -29.50
N ASN A 28 20.65 6.18 -28.70
CA ASN A 28 19.56 5.62 -27.90
C ASN A 28 18.24 5.63 -28.68
N VAL A 29 17.32 4.76 -28.26
CA VAL A 29 15.94 4.71 -28.76
C VAL A 29 14.97 4.87 -27.59
N PHE A 30 14.21 5.95 -27.61
CA PHE A 30 13.15 6.25 -26.66
C PHE A 30 11.81 6.01 -27.33
N TYR A 31 11.13 4.94 -26.93
CA TYR A 31 9.83 4.56 -27.51
C TYR A 31 8.81 4.41 -26.40
N SER A 32 7.84 5.31 -26.41
CA SER A 32 6.70 5.36 -25.50
C SER A 32 5.49 5.98 -26.24
N PRO A 33 4.96 5.36 -27.31
CA PRO A 33 3.99 5.97 -28.24
C PRO A 33 2.65 6.35 -27.61
N LYS A 34 2.37 5.89 -26.39
CA LYS A 34 1.17 6.26 -25.63
C LYS A 34 1.39 7.42 -24.66
N LEU A 35 2.65 7.73 -24.33
CA LEU A 35 3.00 8.78 -23.38
C LEU A 35 3.22 10.11 -24.10
N ARG A 36 2.64 11.19 -23.57
CA ARG A 36 2.70 12.51 -24.18
C ARG A 36 4.04 13.21 -23.96
N ASN A 37 4.58 13.11 -22.75
CA ASN A 37 5.89 13.67 -22.42
C ASN A 37 6.57 12.82 -21.34
N PRO A 38 7.52 11.95 -21.69
CA PRO A 38 8.29 11.18 -20.72
C PRO A 38 9.58 11.89 -20.26
N PHE A 39 9.98 13.03 -20.85
CA PHE A 39 11.22 13.72 -20.47
C PHE A 39 10.94 14.85 -19.48
N HIS A 40 11.69 14.87 -18.38
CA HIS A 40 11.63 15.87 -17.33
C HIS A 40 13.02 16.49 -17.12
N VAL A 41 13.13 17.81 -17.24
CA VAL A 41 14.38 18.55 -17.10
C VAL A 41 14.28 19.47 -15.89
N TYR A 42 15.16 19.27 -14.91
CA TYR A 42 15.10 19.96 -13.61
C TYR A 42 16.19 21.02 -13.41
N ASP A 43 17.20 21.10 -14.28
CA ASP A 43 18.27 22.11 -14.24
C ASP A 43 18.90 22.29 -15.63
N ASP A 44 19.93 23.14 -15.74
CA ASP A 44 20.74 23.29 -16.96
C ASP A 44 21.28 21.92 -17.45
N ILE A 45 21.07 21.66 -18.74
CA ILE A 45 21.53 20.46 -19.44
C ILE A 45 22.63 20.77 -20.47
N SER A 46 23.22 21.96 -20.46
CA SER A 46 24.28 22.38 -21.40
C SER A 46 25.51 21.46 -21.38
N GLY A 47 25.75 20.77 -20.27
CA GLY A 47 26.81 19.76 -20.15
C GLY A 47 26.45 18.36 -20.70
N LEU A 48 25.24 18.18 -21.24
CA LEU A 48 24.77 16.96 -21.90
C LEU A 48 24.77 17.14 -23.42
N ALA A 49 25.58 16.36 -24.13
CA ALA A 49 25.54 16.29 -25.59
C ALA A 49 24.68 15.11 -26.05
N PHE A 50 23.62 15.39 -26.80
CA PHE A 50 22.79 14.36 -27.42
C PHE A 50 23.19 14.19 -28.89
N SER A 51 23.30 12.96 -29.38
CA SER A 51 23.56 12.71 -30.79
C SER A 51 22.93 11.42 -31.29
N ASN A 52 22.23 11.51 -32.42
CA ASN A 52 21.66 10.35 -33.12
C ASN A 52 20.76 9.50 -32.22
N ASN A 53 19.96 10.14 -31.36
CA ASN A 53 18.94 9.46 -30.55
C ASN A 53 17.59 9.56 -31.24
N ALA A 54 16.81 8.49 -31.23
CA ALA A 54 15.48 8.44 -31.82
C ALA A 54 14.39 8.47 -30.74
N LEU A 55 13.34 9.24 -30.96
CA LEU A 55 12.21 9.40 -30.04
C LEU A 55 10.88 9.13 -30.75
N GLN A 56 10.03 8.31 -30.15
CA GLN A 56 8.62 8.19 -30.53
C GLN A 56 7.70 8.19 -29.30
N ILE A 57 6.83 9.20 -29.26
CA ILE A 57 5.88 9.50 -28.19
C ILE A 57 4.59 10.06 -28.80
N SER A 58 3.54 10.28 -28.01
CA SER A 58 2.27 10.85 -28.51
C SER A 58 2.23 12.38 -28.55
N GLY A 59 3.18 13.05 -27.89
CA GLY A 59 3.26 14.51 -27.82
C GLY A 59 4.40 15.11 -28.67
N PRO A 60 4.61 16.44 -28.57
CA PRO A 60 5.64 17.14 -29.35
C PRO A 60 7.08 16.76 -28.94
N GLY A 61 7.26 16.22 -27.73
CA GLY A 61 8.58 15.91 -27.17
C GLY A 61 9.33 17.13 -26.65
N PRO A 62 10.48 16.90 -26.00
CA PRO A 62 11.34 17.97 -25.54
C PRO A 62 12.12 18.57 -26.73
N ASP A 63 12.38 19.87 -26.68
CA ASP A 63 13.26 20.55 -27.64
C ASP A 63 14.73 20.35 -27.24
N ILE A 64 15.29 19.19 -27.58
CA ILE A 64 16.67 18.81 -27.27
C ILE A 64 17.36 18.43 -28.58
N THR A 65 18.36 19.23 -28.99
CA THR A 65 19.15 18.97 -30.19
C THR A 65 19.84 17.60 -30.11
N GLY A 66 19.65 16.74 -31.12
CA GLY A 66 20.21 15.38 -31.15
C GLY A 66 19.34 14.30 -30.52
N LEU A 67 18.10 14.66 -30.15
CA LEU A 67 17.00 13.76 -29.82
C LEU A 67 15.87 13.97 -30.84
N ASP A 68 15.89 13.17 -31.91
CA ASP A 68 15.06 13.40 -33.07
C ASP A 68 13.78 12.55 -33.04
N ALA A 69 12.65 13.16 -33.38
CA ALA A 69 11.41 12.43 -33.58
C ALA A 69 11.55 11.44 -34.76
N ALA A 70 11.17 10.19 -34.54
CA ALA A 70 11.28 9.13 -35.53
C ALA A 70 10.04 8.24 -35.55
N LEU A 71 9.68 7.73 -36.73
CA LEU A 71 8.65 6.71 -36.86
C LEU A 71 9.27 5.32 -36.69
N LEU A 72 9.11 4.75 -35.51
CA LEU A 72 9.64 3.45 -35.13
C LEU A 72 8.55 2.38 -35.23
N THR A 73 8.94 1.19 -35.64
CA THR A 73 8.09 0.00 -35.66
C THR A 73 8.68 -1.01 -34.67
N PRO A 74 7.92 -1.51 -33.69
CA PRO A 74 8.39 -2.55 -32.79
C PRO A 74 8.63 -3.85 -33.56
N GLN A 75 9.84 -4.38 -33.44
CA GLN A 75 10.16 -5.78 -33.73
C GLN A 75 10.23 -6.55 -32.41
N ILE A 76 9.96 -7.86 -32.45
CA ILE A 76 10.12 -8.74 -31.29
C ILE A 76 11.23 -9.73 -31.65
N SER A 77 12.29 -9.77 -30.84
CA SER A 77 13.37 -10.74 -30.99
C SER A 77 12.90 -12.17 -30.67
N ALA A 78 13.73 -13.17 -30.99
CA ALA A 78 13.43 -14.57 -30.72
C ALA A 78 13.15 -14.89 -29.24
N ASP A 79 13.66 -14.08 -28.31
CA ASP A 79 13.48 -14.20 -26.86
C ASP A 79 12.47 -13.20 -26.27
N GLY A 80 11.68 -12.54 -27.11
CA GLY A 80 10.57 -11.70 -26.67
C GLY A 80 10.94 -10.26 -26.31
N LEU A 81 12.19 -9.82 -26.55
CA LEU A 81 12.58 -8.43 -26.36
C LEU A 81 11.88 -7.54 -27.40
N LEU A 82 11.19 -6.51 -26.92
CA LEU A 82 10.60 -5.47 -27.77
C LEU A 82 11.70 -4.50 -28.22
N VAL A 83 11.99 -4.49 -29.52
CA VAL A 83 13.03 -3.66 -30.14
C VAL A 83 12.41 -2.75 -31.20
N PRO A 84 12.15 -1.47 -30.88
CA PRO A 84 11.75 -0.50 -31.88
C PRO A 84 12.91 -0.20 -32.81
N THR A 85 12.62 -0.28 -34.09
CA THR A 85 13.57 0.05 -35.14
C THR A 85 12.92 1.05 -36.08
N LEU A 86 13.74 1.79 -36.83
CA LEU A 86 13.22 2.62 -37.92
C LEU A 86 12.43 1.75 -38.89
N LYS A 87 11.33 2.29 -39.43
CA LYS A 87 10.52 1.58 -40.43
C LYS A 87 11.40 1.09 -41.59
N GLY A 88 11.38 -0.23 -41.84
CA GLY A 88 12.18 -0.87 -42.89
C GLY A 88 13.60 -1.28 -42.47
N ALA A 89 13.99 -1.08 -41.21
CA ALA A 89 15.25 -1.60 -40.69
C ALA A 89 15.29 -3.15 -40.74
N PRO A 90 16.49 -3.75 -40.87
CA PRO A 90 16.67 -5.20 -40.78
C PRO A 90 16.08 -5.79 -39.50
N GLN A 91 15.82 -7.10 -39.52
CA GLN A 91 15.46 -7.83 -38.32
C GLN A 91 16.57 -7.70 -37.26
N THR A 92 16.15 -7.47 -36.03
CA THR A 92 17.07 -7.31 -34.91
C THR A 92 17.76 -8.63 -34.53
N THR A 93 19.06 -8.56 -34.22
CA THR A 93 19.85 -9.66 -33.62
C THR A 93 20.04 -9.47 -32.11
N ARG A 94 19.24 -8.60 -31.48
CA ARG A 94 19.31 -8.38 -30.04
C ARG A 94 18.72 -9.58 -29.32
N HIS A 95 19.40 -9.99 -28.26
CA HIS A 95 18.99 -11.08 -27.41
C HIS A 95 19.09 -10.69 -25.93
N LEU A 96 18.23 -11.27 -25.10
CA LEU A 96 18.38 -11.27 -23.65
C LEU A 96 19.69 -11.99 -23.30
N PRO A 97 20.51 -11.41 -22.42
CA PRO A 97 21.78 -12.03 -22.06
C PRO A 97 21.61 -13.32 -21.23
N LEU A 98 20.45 -13.50 -20.60
CA LEU A 98 20.11 -14.64 -19.74
C LEU A 98 18.59 -14.77 -19.61
N THR A 99 18.10 -16.00 -19.41
CA THR A 99 16.74 -16.32 -18.99
C THR A 99 16.67 -16.71 -17.51
N ALA A 100 15.48 -16.63 -16.91
CA ALA A 100 15.30 -17.06 -15.51
C ALA A 100 15.69 -18.54 -15.26
N ALA A 101 15.59 -19.40 -16.28
CA ALA A 101 15.94 -20.82 -16.18
C ALA A 101 17.46 -21.08 -16.15
N GLU A 102 18.25 -20.12 -16.62
CA GLU A 102 19.72 -20.19 -16.64
C GLU A 102 20.34 -19.58 -15.38
N ALA A 103 19.53 -18.93 -14.53
CA ALA A 103 19.96 -18.36 -13.26
C ALA A 103 19.81 -19.35 -12.09
N GLY A 104 20.75 -19.29 -11.15
CA GLY A 104 20.69 -20.04 -9.89
C GLY A 104 21.00 -21.54 -10.03
N PRO A 105 21.01 -22.25 -8.89
CA PRO A 105 21.31 -23.68 -8.88
C PRO A 105 20.18 -24.50 -9.52
N ARG A 106 20.54 -25.49 -10.35
CA ARG A 106 19.58 -26.37 -11.04
C ARG A 106 18.68 -27.19 -10.10
N TRP A 107 19.15 -27.45 -8.87
CA TRP A 107 18.45 -28.25 -7.87
C TRP A 107 17.42 -27.44 -7.06
N PHE A 108 17.39 -26.11 -7.21
CA PHE A 108 16.41 -25.25 -6.55
C PHE A 108 15.46 -24.64 -7.58
N ARG A 109 14.17 -24.61 -7.25
CA ARG A 109 13.16 -23.90 -8.00
C ARG A 109 12.38 -23.05 -7.00
N PRO A 110 12.40 -21.72 -7.13
CA PRO A 110 11.54 -20.88 -6.30
C PRO A 110 10.10 -21.34 -6.45
N GLU A 111 9.35 -21.30 -5.35
CA GLU A 111 7.92 -21.54 -5.42
C GLU A 111 7.27 -20.50 -6.34
N ALA A 112 6.41 -20.95 -7.25
CA ALA A 112 5.73 -20.04 -8.15
C ALA A 112 4.84 -19.11 -7.31
N GLN A 113 5.04 -17.80 -7.44
CA GLN A 113 4.18 -16.81 -6.82
C GLN A 113 2.74 -17.06 -7.32
N GLN A 114 1.82 -17.39 -6.41
CA GLN A 114 0.46 -17.75 -6.81
C GLN A 114 -0.21 -16.54 -7.49
N ALA A 115 -0.55 -16.68 -8.78
CA ALA A 115 -1.09 -15.60 -9.60
C ALA A 115 -2.50 -15.12 -9.17
N THR A 116 -3.17 -15.86 -8.29
CA THR A 116 -4.47 -15.49 -7.71
C THR A 116 -4.52 -15.93 -6.26
N PRO A 117 -4.91 -15.05 -5.31
CA PRO A 117 -5.18 -15.46 -3.94
C PRO A 117 -6.22 -16.58 -3.96
N ARG A 118 -5.85 -17.77 -3.49
CA ARG A 118 -6.83 -18.84 -3.30
C ARG A 118 -7.68 -18.50 -2.09
N THR A 119 -8.98 -18.30 -2.28
CA THR A 119 -9.93 -18.38 -1.17
C THR A 119 -9.91 -19.80 -0.63
N GLY A 120 -9.63 -19.93 0.66
CA GLY A 120 -9.66 -21.19 1.40
C GLY A 120 -11.09 -21.63 1.70
N ARG A 121 -11.26 -22.33 2.80
CA ARG A 121 -12.56 -22.84 3.26
C ARG A 121 -13.42 -21.69 3.77
N VAL A 122 -14.73 -21.82 3.61
CA VAL A 122 -15.70 -20.94 4.28
C VAL A 122 -16.21 -21.68 5.53
N VAL A 123 -15.97 -21.12 6.71
CA VAL A 123 -16.29 -21.74 8.00
C VAL A 123 -17.24 -20.84 8.79
N PRO A 124 -18.46 -21.29 9.14
CA PRO A 124 -19.36 -20.48 9.95
C PRO A 124 -18.92 -20.47 11.42
N ALA A 125 -19.07 -19.33 12.08
CA ALA A 125 -18.96 -19.20 13.53
C ALA A 125 -20.25 -18.60 14.09
N SER A 126 -20.83 -19.21 15.11
CA SER A 126 -22.10 -18.77 15.73
C SER A 126 -21.97 -18.34 17.18
N THR A 127 -20.79 -18.50 17.79
CA THR A 127 -20.49 -18.06 19.17
C THR A 127 -19.07 -17.46 19.23
N PRO A 128 -18.75 -16.68 20.28
CA PRO A 128 -17.39 -16.18 20.50
C PRO A 128 -16.33 -17.30 20.57
N GLU A 129 -16.63 -18.40 21.25
CA GLU A 129 -15.70 -19.53 21.42
C GLU A 129 -15.49 -20.28 20.11
N ALA A 130 -16.54 -20.41 19.29
CA ALA A 130 -16.43 -20.96 17.95
C ALA A 130 -15.56 -20.07 17.06
N LEU A 131 -15.79 -18.75 17.08
CA LEU A 131 -14.98 -17.78 16.33
C LEU A 131 -13.50 -17.87 16.74
N HIS A 132 -13.22 -17.91 18.03
CA HIS A 132 -11.85 -18.06 18.54
C HIS A 132 -11.19 -19.36 18.07
N ARG A 133 -11.88 -20.50 18.20
CA ARG A 133 -11.35 -21.80 17.73
C ARG A 133 -11.08 -21.79 16.23
N VAL A 134 -11.98 -21.22 15.42
CA VAL A 134 -11.80 -21.16 13.97
C VAL A 134 -10.59 -20.30 13.60
N CYS A 135 -10.38 -19.15 14.26
CA CYS A 135 -9.17 -18.34 14.06
C CYS A 135 -7.89 -19.11 14.38
N GLN A 136 -7.87 -19.91 15.46
CA GLN A 136 -6.68 -20.68 15.88
C GLN A 136 -6.24 -21.76 14.88
N VAL A 137 -7.18 -22.35 14.13
CA VAL A 137 -6.90 -23.45 13.18
C VAL A 137 -7.09 -23.04 11.71
N ALA A 138 -7.26 -21.74 11.47
CA ALA A 138 -7.42 -21.19 10.13
C ALA A 138 -6.20 -21.52 9.26
N GLN A 139 -6.45 -21.76 7.98
CA GLN A 139 -5.41 -21.89 6.96
C GLN A 139 -5.37 -20.61 6.11
N PRO A 140 -4.22 -20.30 5.48
CA PRO A 140 -4.11 -19.14 4.59
C PRO A 140 -5.25 -19.10 3.56
N GLY A 141 -5.97 -17.99 3.52
CA GLY A 141 -7.10 -17.73 2.63
C GLY A 141 -8.47 -18.15 3.18
N ASP A 142 -8.57 -18.80 4.34
CA ASP A 142 -9.87 -19.18 4.93
C ASP A 142 -10.76 -17.95 5.19
N VAL A 143 -12.07 -18.16 5.09
CA VAL A 143 -13.12 -17.15 5.31
C VAL A 143 -14.02 -17.59 6.46
N ILE A 144 -14.11 -16.79 7.50
CA ILE A 144 -14.94 -17.03 8.68
C ILE A 144 -16.25 -16.25 8.53
N GLU A 145 -17.39 -16.94 8.50
CA GLU A 145 -18.71 -16.31 8.38
C GLU A 145 -19.41 -16.19 9.74
N LEU A 146 -19.63 -14.96 10.18
CA LEU A 146 -20.37 -14.65 11.39
C LEU A 146 -21.87 -14.71 11.14
N THR A 147 -22.57 -15.44 12.01
CA THR A 147 -24.00 -15.75 11.89
C THR A 147 -24.85 -15.24 13.05
N ALA A 148 -24.23 -15.00 14.21
CA ALA A 148 -24.89 -14.41 15.36
C ALA A 148 -24.90 -12.88 15.28
N LYS A 149 -25.78 -12.25 16.06
CA LYS A 149 -25.86 -10.79 16.14
C LYS A 149 -24.71 -10.17 16.92
N THR A 150 -24.19 -10.86 17.93
CA THR A 150 -23.19 -10.32 18.86
C THR A 150 -22.15 -11.38 19.23
N TYR A 151 -20.90 -10.96 19.32
CA TYR A 151 -19.74 -11.75 19.73
C TYR A 151 -18.98 -11.01 20.82
N ALA A 152 -19.25 -11.37 22.08
CA ALA A 152 -18.49 -10.87 23.22
C ALA A 152 -17.19 -11.66 23.36
N LEU A 153 -16.08 -11.05 22.94
CA LEU A 153 -14.77 -11.71 22.95
C LEU A 153 -14.21 -11.70 24.38
N ALA A 154 -13.87 -12.88 24.89
CA ALA A 154 -13.19 -13.00 26.19
C ALA A 154 -11.68 -12.72 26.10
N GLN A 155 -11.11 -12.76 24.89
CA GLN A 155 -9.71 -12.51 24.59
C GLN A 155 -9.55 -12.13 23.10
N PRO A 156 -8.40 -11.58 22.68
CA PRO A 156 -8.17 -11.20 21.29
C PRO A 156 -8.27 -12.39 20.33
N LEU A 157 -8.78 -12.13 19.13
CA LEU A 157 -8.69 -13.07 18.02
C LEU A 157 -7.31 -12.93 17.38
N VAL A 158 -6.52 -13.99 17.47
CA VAL A 158 -5.19 -14.06 16.86
C VAL A 158 -5.33 -14.36 15.37
N VAL A 159 -4.69 -13.51 14.54
CA VAL A 159 -4.62 -13.65 13.09
C VAL A 159 -3.18 -13.98 12.72
N ALA A 160 -2.86 -15.28 12.66
CA ALA A 160 -1.51 -15.78 12.36
C ALA A 160 -1.31 -16.20 10.88
N VAL A 161 -2.38 -16.18 10.09
CA VAL A 161 -2.39 -16.46 8.65
C VAL A 161 -3.28 -15.43 7.94
N PRO A 162 -3.13 -15.23 6.62
CA PRO A 162 -4.07 -14.41 5.86
C PRO A 162 -5.47 -15.00 5.95
N LEU A 163 -6.45 -14.25 6.44
CA LEU A 163 -7.84 -14.70 6.56
C LEU A 163 -8.84 -13.57 6.39
N THR A 164 -10.08 -13.94 6.12
CA THR A 164 -11.23 -13.02 6.09
C THR A 164 -12.20 -13.33 7.20
N VAL A 165 -12.71 -12.32 7.90
CA VAL A 165 -13.88 -12.44 8.78
C VAL A 165 -15.01 -11.59 8.21
N ARG A 166 -16.16 -12.19 7.93
CA ARG A 166 -17.28 -11.50 7.30
C ARG A 166 -18.62 -11.83 7.92
N ALA A 167 -19.58 -10.92 7.76
CA ALA A 167 -20.98 -11.22 8.00
C ALA A 167 -21.48 -12.25 6.98
N LYS A 168 -22.29 -13.21 7.43
CA LYS A 168 -23.03 -14.09 6.52
C LYS A 168 -24.00 -13.25 5.67
N LYS A 169 -24.12 -13.60 4.38
CA LYS A 169 -25.07 -12.94 3.47
C LYS A 169 -26.51 -13.12 3.97
N GLY A 170 -27.31 -12.05 3.88
CA GLY A 170 -28.73 -12.06 4.24
C GLY A 170 -29.05 -11.71 5.69
N LEU A 171 -28.04 -11.35 6.49
CA LEU A 171 -28.29 -10.79 7.82
C LEU A 171 -28.92 -9.38 7.70
N THR A 172 -29.88 -9.09 8.58
CA THR A 172 -30.58 -7.80 8.64
C THR A 172 -29.77 -6.70 9.32
N SER A 173 -28.68 -7.07 10.00
CA SER A 173 -27.78 -6.16 10.72
C SER A 173 -26.36 -6.73 10.73
N ARG A 174 -25.36 -5.86 10.86
CA ARG A 174 -23.95 -6.28 11.02
C ARG A 174 -23.78 -7.07 12.33
N PRO A 175 -23.11 -8.23 12.33
CA PRO A 175 -22.62 -8.85 13.55
C PRO A 175 -21.71 -7.88 14.32
N VAL A 176 -21.96 -7.73 15.62
CA VAL A 176 -21.22 -6.83 16.52
C VAL A 176 -20.19 -7.61 17.32
N LEU A 177 -18.91 -7.26 17.20
CA LEU A 177 -17.83 -7.78 18.04
C LEU A 177 -17.53 -6.76 19.14
N THR A 178 -17.51 -7.21 20.40
CA THR A 178 -17.07 -6.39 21.54
C THR A 178 -15.81 -7.02 22.13
N GLY A 179 -14.75 -6.24 22.29
CA GLY A 179 -13.49 -6.71 22.85
C GLY A 179 -13.55 -6.93 24.37
N ALA A 180 -12.58 -7.68 24.89
CA ALA A 180 -12.35 -7.79 26.33
C ALA A 180 -11.77 -6.49 26.90
N ALA A 181 -11.96 -6.27 28.20
CA ALA A 181 -11.51 -5.05 28.87
C ALA A 181 -9.99 -4.83 28.71
N GLY A 182 -9.59 -3.69 28.13
CA GLY A 182 -8.19 -3.32 27.93
C GLY A 182 -7.44 -4.16 26.90
N GLN A 183 -8.13 -4.92 26.05
CA GLN A 183 -7.54 -5.81 25.05
C GLN A 183 -8.11 -5.52 23.65
N PRO A 184 -7.32 -5.78 22.57
CA PRO A 184 -7.84 -5.62 21.23
C PRO A 184 -8.85 -6.70 20.86
N CYS A 185 -9.69 -6.42 19.87
CA CYS A 185 -10.53 -7.46 19.25
C CYS A 185 -9.68 -8.39 18.38
N PHE A 186 -8.72 -7.84 17.64
CA PHE A 186 -7.84 -8.59 16.73
C PHE A 186 -6.37 -8.24 16.96
N THR A 187 -5.52 -9.27 16.98
CA THR A 187 -4.07 -9.13 16.93
C THR A 187 -3.54 -9.82 15.67
N ILE A 188 -2.93 -9.06 14.75
CA ILE A 188 -2.27 -9.59 13.55
C ILE A 188 -0.85 -10.01 13.90
N GLU A 189 -0.59 -11.30 13.96
CA GLU A 189 0.74 -11.85 14.26
C GLU A 189 1.58 -12.01 12.98
N ASP A 190 2.87 -12.32 13.14
CA ASP A 190 3.78 -12.59 12.02
C ASP A 190 3.21 -13.66 11.08
N GLY A 191 3.16 -13.36 9.78
CA GLY A 191 2.50 -14.18 8.75
C GLY A 191 0.99 -13.94 8.59
N GLY A 192 0.37 -13.13 9.45
CA GLY A 192 -1.04 -12.79 9.40
C GLY A 192 -1.42 -11.71 8.39
N SER A 193 -2.67 -11.72 7.94
CA SER A 193 -3.31 -10.60 7.23
C SER A 193 -4.82 -10.68 7.44
N LEU A 194 -5.47 -9.54 7.63
CA LEU A 194 -6.87 -9.49 8.05
C LEU A 194 -7.73 -8.72 7.05
N GLN A 195 -8.78 -9.37 6.56
CA GLN A 195 -9.86 -8.72 5.81
C GLN A 195 -11.16 -8.81 6.61
N LEU A 196 -11.83 -7.68 6.81
CA LEU A 196 -13.12 -7.59 7.49
C LEU A 196 -14.20 -7.18 6.50
N ALA A 197 -15.38 -7.82 6.53
CA ALA A 197 -16.48 -7.42 5.66
C ALA A 197 -17.85 -7.45 6.35
N GLY A 198 -18.56 -6.31 6.33
CA GLY A 198 -19.93 -6.22 6.83
C GLY A 198 -20.08 -6.35 8.36
N LEU A 199 -19.04 -6.00 9.12
CA LEU A 199 -18.99 -6.18 10.58
C LEU A 199 -19.12 -4.86 11.34
N ALA A 200 -19.54 -4.95 12.60
CA ALA A 200 -19.51 -3.85 13.56
C ALA A 200 -18.53 -4.21 14.69
N LEU A 201 -17.63 -3.29 15.05
CA LEU A 201 -16.71 -3.44 16.18
C LEU A 201 -16.99 -2.33 17.19
N ASP A 202 -17.42 -2.72 18.37
CA ASP A 202 -17.71 -1.82 19.50
C ASP A 202 -16.51 -1.81 20.46
N GLY A 203 -15.87 -0.64 20.56
CA GLY A 203 -14.67 -0.40 21.34
C GLY A 203 -14.91 0.06 22.77
N ALA A 204 -16.13 -0.05 23.31
CA ALA A 204 -16.43 0.47 24.64
C ALA A 204 -15.48 -0.05 25.75
N ALA A 205 -15.00 -1.30 25.61
CA ALA A 205 -14.17 -1.97 26.62
C ALA A 205 -12.66 -1.99 26.29
N VAL A 206 -12.24 -1.71 25.04
CA VAL A 206 -10.85 -2.04 24.61
C VAL A 206 -9.77 -1.12 25.20
N GLY A 207 -10.16 0.03 25.75
CA GLY A 207 -9.21 1.01 26.32
C GLY A 207 -8.19 1.49 25.28
N GLU A 208 -6.93 1.59 25.69
CA GLU A 208 -5.81 2.04 24.84
C GLU A 208 -5.33 0.99 23.83
N ALA A 209 -5.66 -0.29 24.05
CA ALA A 209 -5.28 -1.37 23.15
C ALA A 209 -5.91 -1.21 21.75
N GLY A 210 -7.03 -0.48 21.68
CA GLY A 210 -7.76 -0.24 20.44
C GLY A 210 -8.48 -1.48 19.92
N LEU A 211 -9.07 -1.40 18.72
CA LEU A 211 -9.84 -2.53 18.17
C LEU A 211 -8.93 -3.54 17.46
N ILE A 212 -7.94 -3.06 16.71
CA ILE A 212 -7.04 -3.86 15.87
C ILE A 212 -5.61 -3.37 16.07
N GLN A 213 -4.69 -4.29 16.29
CA GLN A 213 -3.25 -4.01 16.29
C GLN A 213 -2.48 -5.19 15.68
N PRO A 214 -1.29 -4.97 15.10
CA PRO A 214 -0.36 -6.06 14.83
C PRO A 214 0.30 -6.52 16.14
N SER A 215 1.18 -7.52 16.05
CA SER A 215 1.92 -8.05 17.19
C SER A 215 2.59 -6.92 17.98
N ALA A 216 2.65 -7.06 19.30
CA ALA A 216 3.44 -6.18 20.17
C ALA A 216 4.96 -6.40 20.00
N ARG A 217 5.35 -7.46 19.27
CA ARG A 217 6.74 -7.83 18.98
C ARG A 217 7.07 -7.49 17.52
N PRO A 218 8.35 -7.27 17.19
CA PRO A 218 8.78 -7.12 15.81
C PRO A 218 8.31 -8.28 14.93
N MET A 219 7.92 -7.96 13.70
CA MET A 219 7.49 -8.94 12.70
C MET A 219 8.55 -9.09 11.62
N LEU A 220 8.64 -10.28 11.03
CA LEU A 220 9.54 -10.56 9.91
C LEU A 220 8.82 -10.33 8.58
N ASN A 221 7.53 -10.64 8.54
CA ASN A 221 6.69 -10.55 7.36
C ASN A 221 5.85 -9.28 7.37
N HIS A 222 5.63 -8.73 6.18
CA HIS A 222 4.62 -7.69 6.01
C HIS A 222 3.22 -8.29 6.20
N TYR A 223 2.26 -7.43 6.51
CA TYR A 223 0.85 -7.81 6.60
C TYR A 223 -0.04 -6.91 5.74
N GLN A 224 -1.29 -7.31 5.59
CA GLN A 224 -2.35 -6.48 5.05
C GLN A 224 -3.48 -6.37 6.07
N LEU A 225 -4.06 -5.19 6.14
CA LEU A 225 -5.29 -4.93 6.86
C LEU A 225 -6.29 -4.30 5.90
N GLY A 226 -7.46 -4.90 5.78
CA GLY A 226 -8.55 -4.31 5.02
C GLY A 226 -9.91 -4.44 5.70
N ALA A 227 -10.78 -3.48 5.45
CA ALA A 227 -12.17 -3.56 5.84
C ALA A 227 -13.09 -2.99 4.75
N ASP A 228 -14.19 -3.68 4.48
CA ASP A 228 -15.26 -3.24 3.59
C ASP A 228 -16.62 -3.26 4.30
N ASN A 229 -17.39 -2.18 4.17
CA ASN A 229 -18.74 -2.08 4.75
C ASN A 229 -18.78 -2.36 6.27
N CYS A 230 -17.73 -1.98 6.99
CA CYS A 230 -17.61 -2.15 8.43
C CYS A 230 -17.95 -0.87 9.22
N ALA A 231 -18.32 -1.01 10.48
CA ALA A 231 -18.46 0.10 11.43
C ALA A 231 -17.53 -0.11 12.64
N PHE A 232 -16.81 0.94 13.03
CA PHE A 232 -15.90 0.96 14.17
C PHE A 232 -16.30 2.12 15.07
N TYR A 233 -16.67 1.83 16.32
CA TYR A 233 -17.25 2.88 17.15
C TYR A 233 -17.04 2.68 18.63
N ASN A 234 -17.39 3.70 19.42
CA ASN A 234 -17.40 3.66 20.88
C ASN A 234 -16.05 3.40 21.57
N VAL A 235 -14.92 3.64 20.91
CA VAL A 235 -13.61 3.59 21.60
C VAL A 235 -13.52 4.76 22.58
N LYS A 236 -13.65 4.51 23.89
CA LYS A 236 -13.79 5.60 24.88
C LYS A 236 -12.47 6.25 25.32
N SER A 237 -11.38 5.50 25.30
CA SER A 237 -10.07 6.02 25.74
C SER A 237 -9.59 7.15 24.82
N ALA A 238 -9.00 8.20 25.42
CA ALA A 238 -8.32 9.27 24.69
C ALA A 238 -7.14 8.75 23.84
N ASP A 239 -6.47 7.71 24.34
CA ASP A 239 -5.37 7.05 23.67
C ASP A 239 -5.80 5.82 22.87
N GLY A 240 -7.08 5.45 22.93
CA GLY A 240 -7.66 4.38 22.13
C GLY A 240 -7.65 4.69 20.64
N LYS A 241 -7.58 3.63 19.81
CA LYS A 241 -7.55 3.70 18.35
C LYS A 241 -8.44 2.61 17.74
N VAL A 242 -8.92 2.80 16.51
CA VAL A 242 -9.52 1.69 15.76
C VAL A 242 -8.42 0.78 15.24
N PHE A 243 -7.40 1.36 14.63
CA PHE A 243 -6.19 0.64 14.26
C PHE A 243 -4.96 1.39 14.76
N LYS A 244 -4.06 0.65 15.42
CA LYS A 244 -2.77 1.13 15.89
C LYS A 244 -1.69 0.21 15.36
N ALA A 245 -0.83 0.72 14.48
CA ALA A 245 0.39 0.03 14.10
C ALA A 245 1.33 -0.11 15.32
N THR A 246 2.26 -1.05 15.24
CA THR A 246 3.31 -1.24 16.26
C THR A 246 4.67 -0.96 15.64
N THR A 247 5.59 -0.40 16.41
CA THR A 247 7.00 -0.23 16.00
C THR A 247 7.58 -1.56 15.52
N SER A 248 8.38 -1.52 14.45
CA SER A 248 8.95 -2.71 13.78
C SER A 248 7.91 -3.65 13.16
N THR A 249 6.78 -3.10 12.73
CA THR A 249 5.81 -3.80 11.88
C THR A 249 5.54 -2.95 10.63
N PHE A 250 5.29 -3.64 9.51
CA PHE A 250 5.11 -2.99 8.21
C PHE A 250 3.93 -3.61 7.45
N ALA A 251 2.98 -2.78 7.03
CA ALA A 251 1.87 -3.22 6.20
C ALA A 251 2.14 -2.93 4.72
N ASP A 252 1.95 -3.91 3.84
CA ASP A 252 1.91 -3.65 2.40
C ASP A 252 0.74 -2.72 2.06
N THR A 253 -0.41 -2.94 2.70
CA THR A 253 -1.61 -2.11 2.51
C THR A 253 -2.48 -2.10 3.75
N VAL A 254 -2.92 -0.90 4.12
CA VAL A 254 -4.01 -0.65 5.06
C VAL A 254 -5.16 0.02 4.30
N GLN A 255 -6.28 -0.69 4.13
CA GLN A 255 -7.41 -0.20 3.33
C GLN A 255 -8.73 -0.21 4.09
N PHE A 256 -9.51 0.85 3.95
CA PHE A 256 -10.87 0.93 4.47
C PHE A 256 -11.78 1.48 3.37
N THR A 257 -12.81 0.71 3.03
CA THR A 257 -13.78 1.09 1.98
C THR A 257 -15.21 0.98 2.52
N ASN A 258 -16.07 1.95 2.23
CA ASN A 258 -17.47 1.94 2.70
C ASN A 258 -17.61 1.84 4.22
N CYS A 259 -16.62 2.33 4.97
CA CYS A 259 -16.55 2.16 6.42
C CYS A 259 -17.08 3.38 7.20
N LEU A 260 -17.62 3.11 8.39
CA LEU A 260 -18.04 4.13 9.35
C LEU A 260 -17.12 4.10 10.57
N PHE A 261 -16.62 5.26 10.97
CA PHE A 261 -15.83 5.46 12.18
C PHE A 261 -16.52 6.53 13.02
N TYR A 262 -17.00 6.19 14.21
CA TYR A 262 -17.71 7.19 15.01
C TYR A 262 -17.59 7.05 16.53
N ASP A 263 -17.68 8.19 17.20
CA ASP A 263 -17.63 8.31 18.66
C ASP A 263 -16.34 7.70 19.25
N LEU A 264 -15.20 8.26 18.80
CA LEU A 264 -13.86 7.81 19.16
C LEU A 264 -13.19 8.86 20.06
N GLY A 265 -12.80 8.45 21.28
CA GLY A 265 -12.08 9.27 22.25
C GLY A 265 -10.65 9.63 21.83
N GLY A 266 -10.04 8.82 20.95
CA GLY A 266 -8.74 9.09 20.34
C GLY A 266 -8.81 9.19 18.82
N SER A 267 -7.70 8.88 18.14
CA SER A 267 -7.64 8.83 16.66
C SER A 267 -8.27 7.56 16.09
N ALA A 268 -8.72 7.56 14.83
CA ALA A 268 -9.21 6.34 14.19
C ALA A 268 -8.04 5.43 13.79
N LEU A 269 -7.18 5.89 12.89
CA LEU A 269 -6.06 5.11 12.34
C LEU A 269 -4.74 5.77 12.71
N SER A 270 -3.81 5.01 13.30
CA SER A 270 -2.46 5.48 13.63
C SER A 270 -1.40 4.53 13.09
N LEU A 271 -0.60 5.04 12.16
CA LEU A 271 0.55 4.42 11.51
C LEU A 271 1.79 5.29 11.73
N ALA A 272 1.93 5.77 12.97
CA ALA A 272 2.92 6.78 13.34
C ALA A 272 3.77 6.32 14.54
N THR A 273 4.25 5.08 14.50
CA THR A 273 5.05 4.50 15.60
C THR A 273 6.56 4.50 15.35
N GLU A 274 6.98 4.83 14.12
CA GLU A 274 8.38 4.92 13.71
C GLU A 274 8.92 6.36 13.88
N THR A 275 8.96 6.86 15.12
CA THR A 275 9.25 8.28 15.42
C THR A 275 10.73 8.61 15.61
N ALA A 276 11.64 7.74 15.16
CA ALA A 276 13.08 7.91 15.33
C ALA A 276 13.77 8.70 14.21
N ASP A 277 13.00 9.19 13.23
CA ASP A 277 13.48 9.98 12.09
C ASP A 277 14.55 9.29 11.23
N LYS A 278 14.43 7.97 11.08
CA LYS A 278 15.36 7.11 10.32
C LYS A 278 14.84 6.71 8.94
N GLY A 279 13.75 7.32 8.46
CA GLY A 279 13.09 6.91 7.23
C GLY A 279 12.23 5.65 7.36
N THR A 280 12.12 5.05 8.56
CA THR A 280 11.20 3.93 8.81
C THR A 280 9.76 4.43 8.92
N TYR A 281 8.80 3.61 8.50
CA TYR A 281 7.37 3.90 8.52
C TYR A 281 6.56 2.59 8.58
N ASN A 282 5.26 2.68 8.84
CA ASN A 282 4.44 1.51 9.18
C ASN A 282 3.59 0.93 8.02
N ALA A 283 3.43 1.63 6.90
CA ALA A 283 2.70 1.08 5.76
C ALA A 283 3.11 1.68 4.41
N GLU A 284 3.19 0.83 3.39
CA GLU A 284 3.47 1.25 2.01
C GLU A 284 2.29 1.98 1.39
N ARG A 285 1.07 1.44 1.54
CA ARG A 285 -0.15 2.03 0.99
C ARG A 285 -1.23 2.18 2.06
N VAL A 286 -1.81 3.37 2.16
CA VAL A 286 -3.00 3.64 2.98
C VAL A 286 -4.12 4.11 2.06
N VAL A 287 -5.25 3.41 2.08
CA VAL A 287 -6.38 3.69 1.16
C VAL A 287 -7.66 3.86 1.97
N LEU A 288 -8.25 5.05 1.91
CA LEU A 288 -9.54 5.38 2.51
C LEU A 288 -10.51 5.76 1.39
N ARG A 289 -11.59 4.99 1.23
CA ARG A 289 -12.56 5.20 0.15
C ARG A 289 -14.00 5.15 0.65
N ASN A 290 -14.77 6.19 0.35
CA ASN A 290 -16.18 6.25 0.74
C ASN A 290 -16.39 5.98 2.25
N CYS A 291 -15.55 6.60 3.09
CA CYS A 291 -15.61 6.44 4.54
C CYS A 291 -16.21 7.66 5.23
N LEU A 292 -16.93 7.44 6.33
CA LEU A 292 -17.36 8.51 7.24
C LEU A 292 -16.56 8.42 8.53
N PHE A 293 -15.95 9.54 8.92
CA PHE A 293 -15.37 9.76 10.24
C PHE A 293 -16.21 10.81 10.95
N ARG A 294 -16.87 10.44 12.05
CA ARG A 294 -17.74 11.35 12.83
C ARG A 294 -17.37 11.36 14.31
N ASN A 295 -17.26 12.52 14.94
CA ASN A 295 -16.99 12.61 16.39
C ASN A 295 -15.72 11.85 16.80
N VAL A 296 -14.61 12.14 16.10
CA VAL A 296 -13.30 11.57 16.41
C VAL A 296 -12.50 12.65 17.12
N GLN A 297 -12.18 12.46 18.39
CA GLN A 297 -11.48 13.49 19.17
C GLN A 297 -10.03 13.69 18.68
N GLY A 298 -9.38 12.61 18.24
CA GLY A 298 -8.07 12.67 17.58
C GLY A 298 -8.16 12.81 16.05
N ALA A 299 -7.10 12.41 15.35
CA ALA A 299 -7.08 12.40 13.89
C ALA A 299 -7.89 11.23 13.32
N ALA A 300 -8.43 11.37 12.10
CA ALA A 300 -8.91 10.21 11.35
C ALA A 300 -7.74 9.32 10.89
N LEU A 301 -6.63 9.94 10.48
CA LEU A 301 -5.39 9.25 10.10
C LEU A 301 -4.18 10.00 10.65
N ASP A 302 -3.27 9.26 11.28
CA ASP A 302 -1.92 9.70 11.63
C ASP A 302 -0.91 8.81 10.90
N LEU A 303 -0.25 9.35 9.87
CA LEU A 303 0.66 8.64 8.98
C LEU A 303 2.01 9.34 8.95
N TYR A 304 3.05 8.64 9.41
CA TYR A 304 4.35 9.24 9.66
C TYR A 304 5.49 8.43 9.04
N ARG A 305 6.34 9.15 8.29
CA ARG A 305 7.70 8.77 7.92
C ARG A 305 8.61 9.96 8.21
N GLY A 306 9.44 9.84 9.24
CA GLY A 306 10.32 10.92 9.69
C GLY A 306 11.73 10.81 9.09
N GLY A 307 12.48 11.90 9.16
CA GLY A 307 13.88 11.96 8.70
C GLY A 307 14.06 12.44 7.27
N LYS A 308 15.26 12.20 6.73
CA LYS A 308 15.71 12.66 5.39
C LYS A 308 16.12 11.51 4.48
N ASP A 309 15.68 10.29 4.78
CA ASP A 309 15.94 9.15 3.92
C ASP A 309 15.13 9.27 2.62
N GLU A 310 15.79 9.08 1.49
CA GLU A 310 15.19 9.11 0.14
C GLU A 310 15.27 7.72 -0.52
N SER A 311 15.53 6.67 0.26
CA SER A 311 15.75 5.30 -0.24
C SER A 311 14.46 4.49 -0.42
N THR A 312 13.30 5.09 -0.13
CA THR A 312 11.99 4.42 -0.08
C THR A 312 10.95 5.18 -0.89
N PHE A 313 9.92 4.45 -1.36
CA PHE A 313 8.87 5.01 -2.22
C PHE A 313 7.63 5.47 -1.45
N GLY A 314 7.31 4.82 -0.33
CA GLY A 314 6.10 5.09 0.45
C GLY A 314 6.32 6.09 1.60
N PRO A 315 5.24 6.44 2.33
CA PRO A 315 3.87 5.96 2.14
C PRO A 315 3.16 6.59 0.94
N PHE A 316 2.36 5.79 0.25
CA PHE A 316 1.34 6.23 -0.70
C PHE A 316 -0.01 6.34 0.02
N LEU A 317 -0.67 7.49 -0.10
CA LEU A 317 -1.98 7.74 0.50
C LEU A 317 -3.04 7.91 -0.59
N THR A 318 -4.20 7.28 -0.42
CA THR A 318 -5.41 7.61 -1.18
C THR A 318 -6.55 7.95 -0.24
N VAL A 319 -7.17 9.12 -0.38
CA VAL A 319 -8.36 9.55 0.36
C VAL A 319 -9.42 10.03 -0.62
N ASP A 320 -10.35 9.14 -0.95
CA ASP A 320 -11.34 9.37 -1.99
C ASP A 320 -12.77 9.25 -1.44
N HIS A 321 -13.62 10.22 -1.75
CA HIS A 321 -15.02 10.29 -1.29
C HIS A 321 -15.22 10.11 0.24
N CYS A 322 -14.28 10.55 1.08
CA CYS A 322 -14.41 10.48 2.54
C CYS A 322 -15.08 11.73 3.13
N THR A 323 -15.86 11.56 4.19
CA THR A 323 -16.44 12.65 4.98
C THR A 323 -15.81 12.70 6.36
N PHE A 324 -15.31 13.86 6.77
CA PHE A 324 -14.75 14.12 8.10
C PHE A 324 -15.64 15.14 8.81
N ASP A 325 -16.43 14.67 9.79
CA ASP A 325 -17.43 15.43 10.53
C ASP A 325 -17.04 15.47 12.00
N ASN A 326 -16.66 16.64 12.53
CA ASN A 326 -16.17 16.77 13.91
C ASN A 326 -14.99 15.81 14.22
N VAL A 327 -13.89 15.99 13.49
CA VAL A 327 -12.64 15.22 13.64
C VAL A 327 -11.53 16.14 14.15
N GLY A 328 -10.77 15.68 15.16
CA GLY A 328 -9.66 16.41 15.78
C GLY A 328 -10.08 17.42 16.85
N ASN A 329 -11.39 17.69 16.99
CA ASN A 329 -12.03 18.55 18.00
C ASN A 329 -11.21 19.80 18.43
N GLY A 330 -10.60 20.49 17.45
CA GLY A 330 -9.81 21.72 17.65
C GLY A 330 -8.41 21.56 18.25
N SER A 331 -8.02 20.37 18.72
CA SER A 331 -6.69 20.06 19.26
C SER A 331 -5.83 19.21 18.31
N SER A 332 -6.42 18.72 17.23
CA SER A 332 -5.75 17.93 16.20
C SER A 332 -6.23 18.27 14.79
N ALA A 333 -5.46 17.85 13.79
CA ALA A 333 -5.87 17.87 12.38
C ALA A 333 -6.69 16.61 12.06
N ALA A 334 -7.59 16.70 11.05
CA ALA A 334 -8.32 15.53 10.57
C ALA A 334 -7.38 14.46 9.99
N LEU A 335 -6.35 14.89 9.26
CA LEU A 335 -5.28 14.04 8.74
C LEU A 335 -3.94 14.62 9.19
N LYS A 336 -3.13 13.81 9.87
CA LYS A 336 -1.75 14.12 10.23
C LYS A 336 -0.82 13.35 9.32
N LEU A 337 -0.17 14.05 8.40
CA LEU A 337 0.64 13.45 7.35
C LEU A 337 2.07 13.98 7.46
N THR A 338 3.04 13.09 7.60
CA THR A 338 4.48 13.42 7.62
C THR A 338 5.23 12.42 6.75
N GLY A 339 6.01 12.92 5.80
CA GLY A 339 6.83 12.08 4.89
C GLY A 339 6.05 11.21 3.91
N VAL A 340 4.75 11.46 3.72
CA VAL A 340 3.93 10.87 2.64
C VAL A 340 4.53 11.26 1.30
N GLN A 341 4.84 10.27 0.46
CA GLN A 341 5.55 10.48 -0.81
C GLN A 341 4.61 10.78 -1.97
N TRP A 342 3.37 10.32 -1.88
CA TRP A 342 2.34 10.58 -2.87
C TRP A 342 0.97 10.50 -2.22
N SER A 343 0.06 11.41 -2.62
CA SER A 343 -1.31 11.42 -2.16
C SER A 343 -2.30 11.74 -3.30
N ASP A 344 -3.42 11.03 -3.34
CA ASP A 344 -4.57 11.24 -4.22
C ASP A 344 -5.88 11.26 -3.43
#